data_AF-A0A965P813-F1
#
_entry.id   AF-A0A965P813-F1
#
_cell.length_a   1.000
_cell.length_b   1.000
_cell.length_c   1.000
_cell.angle_alpha   90.00
_cell.angle_beta   90.00
_cell.angle_gamma   90.00
#
_symmetry.space_group_name_H-M   'P 1'
#
loop_
_entity.id
_entity.type
_entity.pdbx_description
1 polymer ?
#
loop_
_entity_poly.entity_id
_entity_poly.type
_entity_poly.pdbx_seq_one_letter_code
_entity_poly.pdbx_strand_id
1 'polypeptide(L)'
;MAKSPAWQRKEGKNPKGGLNAKGRASYNKANPDKPGLKAPQPEGGPRKKSFCARMSGMKKKLTSTKTANDPNSRINKSLRAWKC
;
A
#
# COMPACT_ATOMS: atom_id res chain seq x y z
N MET A 1 14.99 -23.70 -0.24
CA MET A 1 13.76 -22.87 -0.18
C MET A 1 13.98 -21.61 -1.00
N ALA A 2 13.09 -21.30 -1.96
CA ALA A 2 13.18 -20.06 -2.73
C ALA A 2 12.97 -18.84 -1.80
N LYS A 3 13.81 -17.81 -1.94
CA LYS A 3 13.68 -16.57 -1.15
C LYS A 3 12.33 -15.91 -1.45
N SER A 4 11.64 -15.42 -0.43
CA SER A 4 10.39 -14.68 -0.62
C SER A 4 10.60 -13.44 -1.50
N PRO A 5 9.61 -13.07 -2.33
CA PRO A 5 9.76 -11.97 -3.27
C PRO A 5 9.96 -10.63 -2.54
N ALA A 6 10.64 -9.69 -3.19
CA ALA A 6 11.04 -8.42 -2.56
C ALA A 6 9.85 -7.63 -2.01
N TRP A 7 8.67 -7.74 -2.63
CA TRP A 7 7.44 -7.07 -2.19
C TRP A 7 6.94 -7.51 -0.81
N GLN A 8 7.31 -8.70 -0.35
CA GLN A 8 7.00 -9.18 1.01
C GLN A 8 8.09 -8.80 2.02
N ARG A 9 9.33 -8.57 1.55
CA ARG A 9 10.50 -8.26 2.37
C ARG A 9 10.64 -6.78 2.68
N LYS A 10 11.49 -6.44 3.67
CA LYS A 10 11.76 -5.05 4.09
C LYS A 10 12.24 -4.18 2.92
N GLU A 11 13.06 -4.74 2.03
CA GLU A 11 13.61 -4.01 0.87
C GLU A 11 12.55 -3.55 -0.15
N GLY A 12 11.36 -4.15 -0.21
CA GLY A 12 10.28 -3.73 -1.10
C GLY A 12 9.28 -2.77 -0.44
N LYS A 13 9.37 -2.57 0.88
CA LYS A 13 8.46 -1.70 1.64
C LYS A 13 9.01 -0.27 1.64
N ASN A 14 8.12 0.69 1.40
CA ASN A 14 8.46 2.10 1.58
C ASN A 14 8.19 2.52 3.03
N PRO A 15 9.19 3.08 3.76
CA PRO A 15 9.01 3.62 5.11
C PRO A 15 7.87 4.64 5.22
N LYS A 16 7.64 5.43 4.16
CA LYS A 16 6.57 6.43 4.07
C LYS A 16 5.18 5.84 3.77
N GLY A 17 5.07 4.54 3.47
CA GLY A 17 3.78 3.86 3.19
C GLY A 17 3.78 3.08 1.87
N GLY A 18 3.03 1.98 1.82
CA GLY A 18 2.95 1.12 0.64
C GLY A 18 4.28 0.45 0.23
N LEU A 19 4.36 0.04 -1.04
CA LEU A 19 5.55 -0.54 -1.68
C LEU A 19 6.39 0.54 -2.38
N ASN A 20 7.71 0.37 -2.36
CA ASN A 20 8.64 1.17 -3.18
C ASN A 20 8.69 0.64 -4.64
N ALA A 21 9.53 1.24 -5.50
CA ALA A 21 9.65 0.83 -6.89
C ALA A 21 10.07 -0.65 -7.04
N LYS A 22 11.07 -1.09 -6.27
CA LYS A 22 11.54 -2.49 -6.24
C LYS A 22 10.43 -3.45 -5.80
N GLY A 23 9.66 -3.07 -4.78
CA GLY A 23 8.53 -3.83 -4.29
C GLY A 23 7.44 -3.97 -5.35
N ARG A 24 7.03 -2.87 -6.01
CA ARG A 24 6.01 -2.93 -7.08
C ARG A 24 6.50 -3.77 -8.26
N ALA A 25 7.75 -3.60 -8.70
CA ALA A 25 8.34 -4.39 -9.77
C ALA A 25 8.36 -5.89 -9.42
N SER A 26 8.77 -6.22 -8.18
CA SER A 26 8.76 -7.61 -7.70
C SER A 26 7.37 -8.19 -7.59
N TYR A 27 6.36 -7.40 -7.21
CA TYR A 27 4.97 -7.85 -7.20
C TYR A 27 4.49 -8.13 -8.63
N ASN A 28 4.72 -7.22 -9.57
CA ASN A 28 4.28 -7.37 -10.95
C ASN A 28 4.96 -8.58 -11.62
N LYS A 29 6.25 -8.80 -11.37
CA LYS A 29 6.97 -10.00 -11.86
C LYS A 29 6.39 -11.30 -11.28
N ALA A 30 5.95 -11.27 -10.02
CA ALA A 30 5.38 -12.44 -9.36
C ALA A 30 3.90 -12.69 -9.71
N ASN A 31 3.20 -11.70 -10.30
CA ASN A 31 1.78 -11.76 -10.62
C ASN A 31 1.54 -11.26 -12.06
N PRO A 32 2.05 -11.97 -13.09
CA PRO A 32 1.98 -11.53 -14.48
C PRO A 32 0.54 -11.50 -15.05
N ASP A 33 -0.38 -12.24 -14.44
CA ASP A 33 -1.81 -12.31 -14.78
C ASP A 33 -2.64 -11.15 -14.21
N LYS A 34 -2.05 -10.33 -13.34
CA LYS A 34 -2.75 -9.20 -12.69
C LYS A 34 -2.38 -7.87 -13.33
N PRO A 35 -3.30 -6.87 -13.31
CA PRO A 35 -2.94 -5.50 -13.60
C PRO A 35 -1.78 -5.04 -12.70
N GLY A 36 -0.68 -4.61 -13.32
CA GLY A 36 0.52 -4.22 -12.59
C GLY A 36 0.27 -3.09 -11.59
N LEU A 37 0.88 -3.19 -10.41
CA LEU A 37 0.86 -2.15 -9.39
C LEU A 37 1.56 -0.89 -9.87
N LYS A 38 0.80 0.20 -9.87
CA LYS A 38 1.27 1.56 -10.15
C LYS A 38 1.62 2.28 -8.83
N ALA A 39 2.40 3.35 -8.94
CA ALA A 39 2.68 4.22 -7.79
C ALA A 39 1.39 4.90 -7.27
N PRO A 40 1.38 5.36 -6.00
CA PRO A 40 0.34 6.25 -5.49
C PRO A 40 0.13 7.47 -6.39
N GLN A 41 -1.12 7.92 -6.50
CA GLN A 41 -1.52 9.10 -7.28
C GLN A 41 -2.19 10.12 -6.34
N PRO A 42 -1.43 10.84 -5.51
CA PRO A 42 -1.99 11.75 -4.52
C PRO A 42 -2.67 13.01 -5.10
N GLU A 43 -2.42 13.31 -6.37
CA GLU A 43 -2.89 14.51 -7.09
C GLU A 43 -4.41 14.49 -7.35
N GLY A 44 -5.05 13.31 -7.35
CA GLY A 44 -6.48 13.22 -7.62
C GLY A 44 -6.87 12.05 -8.52
N GLY A 45 -8.08 12.13 -9.07
CA GLY A 45 -8.57 11.19 -10.06
C GLY A 45 -9.22 9.91 -9.50
N PRO A 46 -9.73 9.04 -10.41
CA PRO A 46 -10.54 7.88 -10.03
C PRO A 46 -9.76 6.87 -9.18
N ARG A 47 -8.46 6.70 -9.43
CA ARG A 47 -7.61 5.78 -8.63
C ARG A 47 -7.49 6.23 -7.18
N LYS A 48 -7.27 7.53 -6.93
CA LYS A 48 -7.23 8.08 -5.58
C LYS A 48 -8.58 7.92 -4.88
N LYS A 49 -9.68 8.30 -5.54
CA LYS A 49 -11.04 8.17 -4.98
C LYS A 49 -11.33 6.73 -4.56
N SER A 50 -11.05 5.76 -5.45
CA SER A 50 -11.24 4.33 -5.15
C SER A 50 -10.36 3.86 -4.00
N PHE A 51 -9.08 4.23 -4.00
CA PHE A 51 -8.15 3.86 -2.93
C PHE A 51 -8.58 4.42 -1.57
N CYS A 52 -8.88 5.72 -1.47
CA CYS A 52 -9.31 6.36 -0.23
C CYS A 52 -10.59 5.71 0.32
N ALA A 53 -11.60 5.47 -0.53
CA ALA A 53 -12.85 4.84 -0.11
C ALA A 53 -12.61 3.44 0.50
N ARG A 54 -11.83 2.60 -0.19
CA ARG A 54 -11.56 1.23 0.28
C ARG A 54 -10.71 1.21 1.55
N MET A 55 -9.62 1.98 1.56
CA MET A 55 -8.65 1.92 2.66
C MET A 55 -9.13 2.65 3.91
N SER A 56 -9.86 3.76 3.77
CA SER A 56 -10.50 4.41 4.92
C SER A 56 -11.63 3.55 5.49
N GLY A 57 -12.40 2.86 4.64
CA GLY A 57 -13.37 1.85 5.07
C GLY A 57 -12.72 0.70 5.85
N MET A 58 -11.60 0.16 5.34
CA MET A 58 -10.81 -0.87 6.01
C MET A 58 -10.26 -0.39 7.36
N LYS A 59 -9.78 0.87 7.42
CA LYS A 59 -9.34 1.50 8.68
C LYS A 59 -10.46 1.57 9.71
N LYS A 60 -11.68 1.89 9.28
CA LYS A 60 -12.84 2.03 10.16
C LYS A 60 -13.37 0.69 10.66
N LYS A 61 -13.38 -0.34 9.81
CA LYS A 61 -14.09 -1.61 10.09
C LYS A 61 -13.19 -2.74 10.54
N LEU A 62 -11.98 -2.83 10.01
CA LEU A 62 -11.10 -4.01 10.15
C LEU A 62 -9.80 -3.72 10.90
N THR A 63 -9.57 -2.47 11.32
CA THR A 63 -8.37 -2.08 12.04
C THR A 63 -8.72 -1.80 13.50
N SER A 64 -7.94 -2.34 14.43
CA SER A 64 -8.13 -2.07 15.86
C SER A 64 -7.97 -0.59 16.17
N THR A 65 -8.66 -0.10 17.20
CA THR A 65 -8.59 1.30 17.64
C THR A 65 -7.16 1.79 17.84
N LYS A 66 -6.30 0.96 18.46
CA LYS A 66 -4.87 1.24 18.63
C LYS A 66 -4.16 1.48 17.30
N THR A 67 -4.35 0.60 16.32
CA THR A 67 -3.68 0.69 15.01
C THR A 67 -4.25 1.82 14.16
N ALA A 68 -5.55 2.09 14.28
CA ALA A 68 -6.22 3.18 13.59
C ALA A 68 -5.72 4.56 14.09
N ASN A 69 -5.42 4.67 15.39
CA ASN A 69 -4.94 5.91 16.02
C ASN A 69 -3.42 6.07 15.94
N ASP A 70 -2.64 5.01 15.72
CA ASP A 70 -1.19 5.10 15.55
C ASP A 70 -0.81 5.77 14.20
N PRO A 71 -0.23 6.99 14.19
CA PRO A 71 0.14 7.69 12.96
C PRO A 71 1.27 6.98 12.19
N ASN A 72 1.97 6.04 12.82
CA ASN A 72 3.05 5.25 12.24
C ASN A 72 2.60 3.87 11.76
N SER A 73 1.32 3.51 11.95
CA SER A 73 0.77 2.28 11.44
C SER A 73 0.84 2.23 9.91
N ARG A 74 0.92 1.02 9.36
CA ARG A 74 1.05 0.83 7.91
C ARG A 74 -0.14 1.38 7.14
N ILE A 75 -1.34 1.30 7.70
CA ILE A 75 -2.56 1.83 7.09
C ILE A 75 -2.54 3.36 7.05
N ASN A 76 -2.17 4.03 8.14
CA ASN A 76 -2.07 5.50 8.19
C ASN A 76 -0.97 6.05 7.27
N LYS A 77 0.20 5.37 7.23
CA LYS A 77 1.26 5.70 6.27
C LYS A 77 0.79 5.56 4.82
N SER A 78 0.01 4.51 4.52
CA SER A 78 -0.54 4.29 3.18
C SER A 78 -1.55 5.38 2.79
N LEU A 79 -2.50 5.70 3.68
CA LEU A 79 -3.48 6.77 3.45
C LEU A 79 -2.78 8.12 3.20
N ARG A 80 -1.78 8.46 4.03
CA ARG A 80 -0.97 9.68 3.87
C ARG A 80 -0.25 9.76 2.52
N ALA A 81 0.30 8.64 2.05
CA ALA A 81 0.97 8.57 0.75
C ALA A 81 0.01 8.83 -0.43
N TRP A 82 -1.28 8.59 -0.23
CA TRP A 82 -2.34 8.86 -1.21
C TRP A 82 -3.08 10.18 -0.97
N LYS A 83 -2.71 10.95 0.07
CA LYS A 83 -3.45 12.14 0.54
C LYS A 83 -4.95 11.82 0.77
N CYS A 84 -5.17 10.68 1.42
CA CYS A 84 -6.34 10.34 2.20
C CYS A 84 -5.94 10.48 3.69
#